data_AF-T2QYE8-F1
#
_entry.id   AF-T2QYE8-F1
#
_cell.length_a   1.000
_cell.length_b   1.000
_cell.length_c   1.000
_cell.angle_alpha   90.00
_cell.angle_beta   90.00
_cell.angle_gamma   90.00
#
_symmetry.space_group_name_H-M   'P 1'
#
loop_
_entity.id
_entity.type
_entity.pdbx_description
1 polymer ?
#
loop_
_entity_poly.entity_id
_entity_poly.type
_entity_poly.pdbx_seq_one_letter_code
_entity_poly.pdbx_strand_id
1 'polypeptide(L)'
;MMKLPTITGACCIAALLPFSTHAATNDLDEGMLSLAPSRVLLNADGSRDHWNGIGRIKSRGGSSCTATLIDTRSTDSPPDAPAYVVTSGHCISRQNGVIITDREVEGSIQFNFFTDSTARSYPLKRINWSSMQGVDLAVVELQPTLKSLIDDGIQPLALASEMPEQDREILWVGAPLTRDTGHLRMAACVHKTSEVIMEQPWVWRHTVRNQCRDVDTGASGSPLLTRDNNEVYAVLNLTNQASSANATEDFSDEIPGFPPMVADSNYGNPVTLLNKCFVSGTLSTDPAICDLFPTFLVDFETLAPEPQVKIGKNRFGASSVSWSYEHRLIDHYTVKMGPPDTTDCSDPQGFKTQFRDLTLRAKSLPLKICTYAHDINGQPSALREDIVPAAD
;
A
#
# COMPACT_ATOMS: atom_id res chain seq x y z
N MET A 1 63.72 72.85 1.43
CA MET A 1 62.27 72.98 1.19
C MET A 1 61.97 72.43 -0.19
N MET A 2 61.56 71.17 -0.25
CA MET A 2 61.41 70.39 -1.49
C MET A 2 59.91 70.24 -1.77
N LYS A 3 59.45 70.69 -2.94
CA LYS A 3 58.04 70.61 -3.36
C LYS A 3 57.76 69.21 -3.91
N LEU A 4 56.83 68.50 -3.28
CA LEU A 4 56.25 67.24 -3.74
C LEU A 4 55.18 67.51 -4.83
N PRO A 5 55.13 66.78 -5.95
CA PRO A 5 53.97 66.79 -6.83
C PRO A 5 52.95 65.74 -6.37
N THR A 6 51.69 66.16 -6.28
CA THR A 6 50.53 65.35 -5.93
C THR A 6 50.15 64.47 -7.14
N ILE A 7 50.23 63.15 -6.99
CA ILE A 7 49.69 62.19 -7.97
C ILE A 7 48.25 61.88 -7.56
N THR A 8 47.29 62.30 -8.38
CA THR A 8 45.87 61.94 -8.23
C THR A 8 45.67 60.56 -8.85
N GLY A 9 45.63 59.50 -8.03
CA GLY A 9 45.28 58.16 -8.45
C GLY A 9 43.77 58.03 -8.65
N ALA A 10 43.33 57.84 -9.88
CA ALA A 10 41.96 57.43 -10.18
C ALA A 10 41.82 55.92 -9.87
N CYS A 11 41.16 55.59 -8.77
CA CYS A 11 40.72 54.23 -8.47
C CYS A 11 39.56 53.86 -9.40
N CYS A 12 39.84 53.10 -10.47
CA CYS A 12 38.81 52.37 -11.19
C CYS A 12 38.34 51.19 -10.33
N ILE A 13 37.22 51.37 -9.62
CA ILE A 13 36.50 50.27 -8.99
C ILE A 13 35.78 49.52 -10.12
N ALA A 14 36.37 48.43 -10.60
CA ALA A 14 35.67 47.46 -11.43
C ALA A 14 34.64 46.76 -10.54
N ALA A 15 33.36 47.13 -10.69
CA ALA A 15 32.26 46.43 -10.06
C ALA A 15 32.16 45.02 -10.67
N LEU A 16 32.71 44.03 -9.96
CA LEU A 16 32.46 42.62 -10.21
C LEU A 16 30.99 42.36 -9.87
N LEU A 17 30.14 42.41 -10.90
CA LEU A 17 28.78 41.87 -10.81
C LEU A 17 28.91 40.37 -10.48
N PRO A 18 28.29 39.89 -9.39
CA PRO A 18 28.21 38.46 -9.18
C PRO A 18 27.30 37.89 -10.27
N PHE A 19 27.89 37.19 -11.23
CA PHE A 19 27.14 36.25 -12.05
C PHE A 19 26.60 35.20 -11.10
N SER A 20 25.33 35.35 -10.71
CA SER A 20 24.56 34.26 -10.10
C SER A 20 24.52 33.15 -11.13
N THR A 21 25.42 32.18 -11.00
CA THR A 21 25.28 30.86 -11.61
C THR A 21 24.00 30.28 -11.04
N HIS A 22 22.88 30.51 -11.72
CA HIS A 22 21.71 29.69 -11.54
C HIS A 22 22.17 28.31 -11.97
N ALA A 23 22.31 27.40 -11.02
CA ALA A 23 22.41 25.98 -11.36
C ALA A 23 21.22 25.73 -12.28
N ALA A 24 21.49 25.36 -13.53
CA ALA A 24 20.44 24.93 -14.43
C ALA A 24 19.74 23.79 -13.69
N THR A 25 18.47 23.98 -13.34
CA THR A 25 17.61 22.88 -12.94
C THR A 25 17.78 21.84 -14.02
N ASN A 26 18.37 20.69 -13.70
CA ASN A 26 18.49 19.60 -14.66
C ASN A 26 17.07 19.33 -15.16
N ASP A 27 16.84 19.54 -16.44
CA ASP A 27 15.56 19.33 -17.10
C ASP A 27 15.35 17.82 -17.24
N LEU A 28 15.09 17.16 -16.11
CA LEU A 28 15.02 15.70 -15.99
C LEU A 28 13.89 15.11 -16.85
N ASP A 29 12.89 15.92 -17.17
CA ASP A 29 11.75 15.53 -18.00
C ASP A 29 11.88 15.98 -19.47
N GLU A 30 12.99 16.64 -19.81
CA GLU A 30 13.33 17.13 -21.14
C GLU A 30 12.21 17.98 -21.76
N GLY A 31 11.71 18.95 -20.98
CA GLY A 31 10.71 19.93 -21.41
C GLY A 31 9.30 19.35 -21.58
N MET A 32 8.98 18.25 -20.89
CA MET A 32 7.67 17.64 -20.95
C MET A 32 6.62 18.56 -20.31
N LEU A 33 5.55 18.80 -21.09
CA LEU A 33 4.40 19.58 -20.63
C LEU A 33 3.53 18.71 -19.71
N SER A 34 3.04 19.34 -18.64
CA SER A 34 2.08 18.71 -17.73
C SER A 34 0.84 18.22 -18.49
N LEU A 35 0.40 17.00 -18.18
CA LEU A 35 -0.74 16.30 -18.77
C LEU A 35 -0.60 15.96 -20.27
N ALA A 36 0.58 16.11 -20.86
CA ALA A 36 0.87 15.53 -22.17
C ALA A 36 0.78 13.99 -22.11
N PRO A 37 0.54 13.31 -23.26
CA PRO A 37 0.70 11.87 -23.36
C PRO A 37 2.08 11.44 -22.87
N SER A 38 2.15 10.27 -22.24
CA SER A 38 3.41 9.72 -21.75
C SER A 38 4.40 9.45 -22.89
N ARG A 39 5.69 9.59 -22.61
CA ARG A 39 6.78 9.30 -23.55
C ARG A 39 7.49 8.01 -23.15
N VAL A 40 7.66 7.10 -24.11
CA VAL A 40 8.50 5.91 -23.95
C VAL A 40 9.94 6.34 -23.66
N LEU A 41 10.58 5.71 -22.68
CA LEU A 41 11.96 6.01 -22.31
C LEU A 41 12.94 5.08 -23.01
N LEU A 42 14.03 5.70 -23.45
CA LEU A 42 15.20 5.09 -24.09
C LEU A 42 16.44 5.35 -23.21
N ASN A 43 17.41 4.44 -23.21
CA ASN A 43 18.63 4.58 -22.41
C ASN A 43 19.85 3.86 -23.03
N ALA A 44 19.85 3.57 -24.34
CA ALA A 44 21.02 2.95 -24.98
C ALA A 44 22.30 3.80 -24.86
N ASP A 45 22.18 5.11 -24.66
CA ASP A 45 23.28 6.07 -24.49
C ASP A 45 23.64 6.37 -23.02
N GLY A 46 22.94 5.77 -22.05
CA GLY A 46 23.13 6.01 -20.61
C GLY A 46 22.60 7.36 -20.12
N SER A 47 21.93 8.16 -20.96
CA SER A 47 21.42 9.50 -20.58
C SER A 47 20.39 9.48 -19.45
N ARG A 48 19.76 8.32 -19.20
CA ARG A 48 18.70 8.09 -18.21
C ARG A 48 19.08 7.03 -17.17
N ASP A 49 20.37 6.86 -16.90
CA ASP A 49 20.85 5.96 -15.84
C ASP A 49 20.27 6.30 -14.46
N HIS A 50 19.89 7.56 -14.22
CA HIS A 50 19.18 8.00 -13.01
C HIS A 50 17.78 7.36 -12.81
N TRP A 51 17.24 6.67 -13.82
CA TRP A 51 16.00 5.90 -13.74
C TRP A 51 16.19 4.40 -14.00
N ASN A 52 17.43 3.92 -14.17
CA ASN A 52 17.67 2.51 -14.48
C ASN A 52 17.40 1.57 -13.27
N GLY A 53 17.31 2.11 -12.05
CA GLY A 53 16.82 1.43 -10.84
C GLY A 53 15.30 1.34 -10.72
N ILE A 54 14.53 1.87 -11.68
CA ILE A 54 13.09 1.63 -11.80
C ILE A 54 12.91 0.44 -12.74
N GLY A 55 12.04 -0.50 -12.38
CA GLY A 55 12.00 -1.78 -13.08
C GLY A 55 10.72 -2.56 -12.94
N ARG A 56 10.65 -3.67 -13.66
CA ARG A 56 9.54 -4.61 -13.63
C ARG A 56 9.73 -5.61 -12.50
N ILE A 57 8.82 -5.64 -11.52
CA ILE A 57 8.81 -6.63 -10.45
C ILE A 57 7.74 -7.70 -10.72
N LYS A 58 8.05 -8.94 -10.33
CA LYS A 58 7.09 -10.05 -10.31
C LYS A 58 7.37 -10.96 -9.12
N SER A 59 6.39 -11.10 -8.25
CA SER A 59 6.38 -12.12 -7.18
C SER A 59 5.47 -13.28 -7.56
N ARG A 60 5.73 -14.47 -7.02
CA ARG A 60 4.83 -15.62 -7.13
C ARG A 60 3.44 -15.36 -6.53
N GLY A 61 3.35 -14.57 -5.47
CA GLY A 61 2.11 -14.25 -4.76
C GLY A 61 1.41 -12.97 -5.22
N GLY A 62 1.99 -12.26 -6.19
CA GLY A 62 1.58 -10.91 -6.58
C GLY A 62 1.44 -10.72 -8.08
N SER A 63 1.26 -9.47 -8.47
CA SER A 63 1.03 -9.06 -9.87
C SER A 63 2.35 -8.69 -10.56
N SER A 64 2.35 -8.63 -11.90
CA SER A 64 3.47 -8.03 -12.63
C SER A 64 3.32 -6.51 -12.61
N CYS A 65 4.26 -5.84 -11.95
CA CYS A 65 4.15 -4.44 -11.55
C CYS A 65 5.45 -3.68 -11.80
N THR A 66 5.48 -2.39 -11.46
CA THR A 66 6.70 -1.59 -11.38
C THR A 66 7.22 -1.56 -9.92
N ALA A 67 8.51 -1.41 -9.73
CA ALA A 67 9.13 -1.16 -8.43
C ALA A 67 10.38 -0.28 -8.59
N THR A 68 10.82 0.33 -7.49
CA THR A 68 11.95 1.27 -7.49
C THR A 68 12.99 0.86 -6.47
N LEU A 69 14.25 0.73 -6.90
CA LEU A 69 15.40 0.62 -6.00
C LEU A 69 15.59 1.94 -5.26
N ILE A 70 15.62 1.90 -3.93
CA ILE A 70 15.77 3.08 -3.09
C ILE A 70 17.17 3.17 -2.48
N ASP A 71 17.69 4.39 -2.35
CA ASP A 71 18.98 4.63 -1.72
C ASP A 71 18.79 4.69 -0.21
N THR A 72 19.20 3.63 0.47
CA THR A 72 19.07 3.49 1.93
C THR A 72 20.38 3.80 2.66
N ARG A 73 21.43 4.18 1.93
CA ARG A 73 22.76 4.39 2.50
C ARG A 73 22.78 5.64 3.39
N SER A 74 23.54 5.52 4.45
CA SER A 74 24.06 6.59 5.29
C SER A 74 25.59 6.51 5.33
N THR A 75 26.25 7.52 5.90
CA THR A 75 27.72 7.55 6.05
C THR A 75 28.28 6.31 6.76
N ASP A 76 27.50 5.71 7.65
CA ASP A 76 27.90 4.57 8.48
C ASP A 76 27.36 3.23 7.95
N SER A 77 26.80 3.22 6.74
CA SER A 77 26.27 1.98 6.14
C SER A 77 27.41 1.01 5.79
N PRO A 78 27.28 -0.28 6.15
CA PRO A 78 28.30 -1.25 5.81
C PRO A 78 28.28 -1.57 4.31
N PRO A 79 29.40 -2.02 3.71
CA PRO A 79 29.47 -2.34 2.28
C PRO A 79 28.50 -3.44 1.82
N ASP A 80 28.07 -4.31 2.74
CA ASP A 80 27.13 -5.40 2.51
C ASP A 80 25.68 -5.03 2.91
N ALA A 81 25.39 -3.74 3.07
CA ALA A 81 24.03 -3.26 3.35
C ALA A 81 23.01 -3.84 2.33
N PRO A 82 21.83 -4.30 2.79
CA PRO A 82 20.84 -4.90 1.91
C PRO A 82 20.30 -3.89 0.88
N ALA A 83 19.91 -4.39 -0.29
CA ALA A 83 19.19 -3.61 -1.29
C ALA A 83 17.68 -3.72 -1.09
N TYR A 84 16.98 -2.59 -1.13
CA TYR A 84 15.53 -2.54 -0.97
C TYR A 84 14.86 -1.91 -2.19
N VAL A 85 13.72 -2.47 -2.57
CA VAL A 85 12.80 -1.86 -3.51
C VAL A 85 11.50 -1.51 -2.84
N VAL A 86 10.90 -0.39 -3.25
CA VAL A 86 9.52 -0.03 -2.89
C VAL A 86 8.59 -0.30 -4.07
N THR A 87 7.41 -0.84 -3.75
CA THR A 87 6.33 -1.15 -4.71
C THR A 87 4.99 -1.19 -3.98
N SER A 88 3.90 -1.43 -4.70
CA SER A 88 2.58 -1.66 -4.11
C SER A 88 2.51 -3.01 -3.39
N GLY A 89 1.75 -3.10 -2.30
CA GLY A 89 1.55 -4.33 -1.52
C GLY A 89 1.02 -5.47 -2.38
N HIS A 90 0.00 -5.18 -3.21
CA HIS A 90 -0.64 -6.13 -4.12
C HIS A 90 0.26 -6.65 -5.25
N CYS A 91 1.40 -6.00 -5.50
CA CYS A 91 2.42 -6.46 -6.44
C CYS A 91 3.27 -7.60 -5.86
N ILE A 92 3.27 -7.75 -4.54
CA ILE A 92 4.02 -8.78 -3.82
C ILE A 92 3.09 -9.89 -3.31
N SER A 93 1.96 -9.52 -2.73
CA SER A 93 0.99 -10.44 -2.16
C SER A 93 -0.39 -9.84 -2.22
N ARG A 94 -1.37 -10.54 -2.79
CA ARG A 94 -2.78 -10.10 -2.83
C ARG A 94 -3.59 -10.51 -1.59
N GLN A 95 -2.91 -10.94 -0.52
CA GLN A 95 -3.57 -11.30 0.74
C GLN A 95 -4.15 -10.04 1.38
N ASN A 96 -5.48 -9.97 1.43
CA ASN A 96 -6.18 -8.88 2.09
C ASN A 96 -6.14 -9.07 3.63
N GLY A 97 -6.21 -7.97 4.38
CA GLY A 97 -6.36 -8.03 5.84
C GLY A 97 -5.12 -8.53 6.60
N VAL A 98 -3.95 -8.66 5.94
CA VAL A 98 -2.71 -9.10 6.59
C VAL A 98 -1.59 -8.10 6.32
N ILE A 99 -0.84 -7.76 7.37
CA ILE A 99 0.46 -7.10 7.23
C ILE A 99 1.52 -8.20 7.25
N ILE A 100 2.40 -8.16 6.27
CA ILE A 100 3.45 -9.17 6.12
C ILE A 100 4.76 -8.54 6.56
N THR A 101 5.38 -9.12 7.57
CA THR A 101 6.71 -8.73 8.05
C THR A 101 7.64 -9.93 8.03
N ASP A 102 8.91 -9.69 7.71
CA ASP A 102 10.00 -10.66 7.77
C ASP A 102 9.68 -12.03 7.11
N ARG A 103 9.10 -12.00 5.90
CA ARG A 103 8.68 -13.22 5.18
C ARG A 103 9.47 -13.41 3.89
N GLU A 104 10.06 -14.58 3.69
CA GLU A 104 10.71 -14.90 2.41
C GLU A 104 9.74 -14.81 1.23
N VAL A 105 10.26 -14.41 0.07
CA VAL A 105 9.46 -14.28 -1.15
C VAL A 105 10.22 -14.74 -2.37
N GLU A 106 9.54 -15.53 -3.18
CA GLU A 106 10.01 -15.93 -4.51
C GLU A 106 9.58 -14.90 -5.55
N GLY A 107 10.51 -14.55 -6.45
CA GLY A 107 10.26 -13.63 -7.54
C GLY A 107 11.54 -12.98 -8.03
N SER A 108 11.39 -12.02 -8.93
CA SER A 108 12.50 -11.18 -9.37
C SER A 108 12.04 -9.77 -9.71
N ILE A 109 13.03 -8.88 -9.77
CA ILE A 109 12.91 -7.56 -10.37
C ILE A 109 13.87 -7.46 -11.56
N GLN A 110 13.42 -6.80 -12.63
CA GLN A 110 14.21 -6.48 -13.81
C GLN A 110 14.48 -4.98 -13.85
N PHE A 111 15.74 -4.60 -13.63
CA PHE A 111 16.23 -3.22 -13.77
C PHE A 111 16.72 -2.93 -15.18
N ASN A 112 17.03 -1.67 -15.46
CA ASN A 112 17.40 -1.17 -16.79
C ASN A 112 16.31 -1.47 -17.83
N PHE A 113 15.05 -1.30 -17.43
CA PHE A 113 13.87 -1.78 -18.15
C PHE A 113 13.38 -0.79 -19.23
N PHE A 114 14.31 -0.20 -19.99
CA PHE A 114 14.03 0.69 -21.12
C PHE A 114 13.82 -0.08 -22.42
N THR A 115 13.17 0.54 -23.40
CA THR A 115 12.80 -0.13 -24.66
C THR A 115 14.01 -0.61 -25.48
N ASP A 116 15.11 0.14 -25.43
CA ASP A 116 16.32 -0.05 -26.25
C ASP A 116 17.50 -0.59 -25.42
N SER A 117 17.24 -1.06 -24.20
CA SER A 117 18.25 -1.47 -23.24
C SER A 117 18.08 -2.94 -22.84
N THR A 118 19.17 -3.59 -22.42
CA THR A 118 19.11 -4.95 -21.90
C THR A 118 18.74 -4.92 -20.42
N ALA A 119 17.56 -5.45 -20.10
CA ALA A 119 17.10 -5.59 -18.73
C ALA A 119 17.95 -6.61 -17.94
N ARG A 120 18.21 -6.33 -16.67
CA ARG A 120 18.98 -7.18 -15.76
C ARG A 120 18.10 -7.68 -14.62
N SER A 121 18.04 -9.00 -14.44
CA SER A 121 17.14 -9.65 -13.47
C SER A 121 17.86 -9.97 -12.17
N TYR A 122 17.27 -9.57 -11.04
CA TYR A 122 17.76 -9.83 -9.69
C TYR A 122 16.68 -10.53 -8.85
N PRO A 123 17.01 -11.58 -8.09
CA PRO A 123 16.03 -12.29 -7.30
C PRO A 123 15.61 -11.50 -6.05
N LEU A 124 14.34 -11.62 -5.69
CA LEU A 124 13.83 -11.15 -4.41
C LEU A 124 14.35 -12.06 -3.29
N LYS A 125 14.49 -11.51 -2.08
CA LYS A 125 14.91 -12.25 -0.89
C LYS A 125 13.79 -12.29 0.14
N ARG A 126 13.28 -11.13 0.53
CA ARG A 126 12.37 -11.02 1.66
C ARG A 126 11.42 -9.83 1.55
N ILE A 127 10.20 -10.02 2.06
CA ILE A 127 9.25 -8.96 2.36
C ILE A 127 9.57 -8.48 3.76
N ASN A 128 10.27 -7.36 3.89
CA ASN A 128 10.59 -6.80 5.21
C ASN A 128 9.33 -6.18 5.80
N TRP A 129 8.52 -5.53 4.95
CA TRP A 129 7.20 -5.05 5.31
C TRP A 129 6.30 -4.96 4.07
N SER A 130 5.03 -5.31 4.20
CA SER A 130 4.01 -5.09 3.16
C SER A 130 2.62 -4.98 3.78
N SER A 131 1.81 -4.07 3.26
CA SER A 131 0.41 -3.89 3.64
C SER A 131 -0.47 -3.69 2.41
N MET A 132 -1.68 -4.22 2.49
CA MET A 132 -2.85 -3.85 1.69
C MET A 132 -4.02 -3.40 2.59
N GLN A 133 -3.71 -2.97 3.82
CA GLN A 133 -4.67 -2.51 4.82
C GLN A 133 -4.46 -1.02 5.06
N GLY A 134 -5.38 -0.18 4.58
CA GLY A 134 -5.29 1.27 4.72
C GLY A 134 -4.24 1.92 3.82
N VAL A 135 -3.18 1.20 3.47
CA VAL A 135 -2.10 1.59 2.57
C VAL A 135 -1.70 0.39 1.74
N ASP A 136 -1.40 0.62 0.46
CA ASP A 136 -0.94 -0.43 -0.48
C ASP A 136 0.54 -0.22 -0.82
N LEU A 137 1.42 -0.76 0.02
CA LEU A 137 2.86 -0.50 -0.06
C LEU A 137 3.64 -1.72 0.45
N ALA A 138 4.80 -1.97 -0.16
CA ALA A 138 5.75 -3.00 0.24
C ALA A 138 7.19 -2.50 0.15
N VAL A 139 7.99 -2.89 1.14
CA VAL A 139 9.45 -2.78 1.17
C VAL A 139 10.01 -4.20 1.05
N VAL A 140 10.71 -4.46 -0.05
CA VAL A 140 11.20 -5.79 -0.39
C VAL A 140 12.71 -5.76 -0.51
N GLU A 141 13.37 -6.61 0.26
CA GLU A 141 14.80 -6.84 0.17
C GLU A 141 15.13 -7.78 -1.01
N LEU A 142 16.20 -7.45 -1.73
CA LEU A 142 16.75 -8.24 -2.83
C LEU A 142 17.88 -9.14 -2.33
N GLN A 143 18.17 -10.21 -3.06
CA GLN A 143 19.33 -11.07 -2.78
C GLN A 143 20.68 -10.34 -2.91
N PRO A 144 20.96 -9.55 -3.96
CA PRO A 144 22.18 -8.73 -4.01
C PRO A 144 22.17 -7.61 -2.97
N THR A 145 23.36 -7.18 -2.55
CA THR A 145 23.54 -5.98 -1.73
C THR A 145 23.34 -4.73 -2.56
N LEU A 146 23.05 -3.60 -1.90
CA LEU A 146 22.89 -2.32 -2.61
C LEU A 146 24.18 -1.93 -3.33
N LYS A 147 25.33 -2.17 -2.70
CA LYS A 147 26.64 -1.94 -3.33
C LYS A 147 26.80 -2.75 -4.62
N SER A 148 26.44 -4.04 -4.61
CA SER A 148 26.56 -4.90 -5.79
C SER A 148 25.71 -4.39 -6.96
N LEU A 149 24.51 -3.88 -6.69
CA LEU A 149 23.65 -3.28 -7.73
C LEU A 149 24.26 -2.00 -8.31
N ILE A 150 24.83 -1.15 -7.46
CA ILE A 150 25.52 0.07 -7.90
C ILE A 150 26.76 -0.26 -8.72
N ASP A 151 27.55 -1.25 -8.31
CA ASP A 151 28.72 -1.73 -9.04
C ASP A 151 28.32 -2.30 -10.42
N ASP A 152 27.12 -2.88 -10.54
CA ASP A 152 26.51 -3.31 -11.81
C ASP A 152 26.00 -2.14 -12.68
N GLY A 153 26.03 -0.91 -12.16
CA GLY A 153 25.57 0.31 -12.82
C GLY A 153 24.11 0.68 -12.54
N ILE A 154 23.42 -0.04 -11.65
CA ILE A 154 22.03 0.26 -11.28
C ILE A 154 22.01 1.37 -10.22
N GLN A 155 21.40 2.50 -10.55
CA GLN A 155 21.33 3.68 -9.68
C GLN A 155 20.06 3.63 -8.81
N PRO A 156 20.19 3.65 -7.47
CA PRO A 156 19.05 3.80 -6.58
C PRO A 156 18.53 5.23 -6.59
N LEU A 157 17.24 5.42 -6.25
CA LEU A 157 16.62 6.73 -6.10
C LEU A 157 16.49 7.10 -4.62
N ALA A 158 16.72 8.38 -4.29
CA ALA A 158 16.49 8.88 -2.95
C ALA A 158 14.99 8.99 -2.63
N LEU A 159 14.63 8.78 -1.37
CA LEU A 159 13.29 9.06 -0.86
C LEU A 159 13.18 10.53 -0.47
N ALA A 160 12.11 11.20 -0.89
CA ALA A 160 11.85 12.57 -0.48
C ALA A 160 11.65 12.63 1.04
N SER A 161 12.23 13.63 1.70
CA SER A 161 12.08 13.82 3.15
C SER A 161 10.73 14.44 3.54
N GLU A 162 10.10 15.15 2.59
CA GLU A 162 8.87 15.90 2.82
C GLU A 162 7.90 15.70 1.66
N MET A 163 6.61 15.90 1.95
CA MET A 163 5.59 15.89 0.91
C MET A 163 5.70 17.16 0.05
N PRO A 164 5.65 17.05 -1.29
CA PRO A 164 5.58 18.22 -2.14
C PRO A 164 4.31 19.03 -1.86
N GLU A 165 4.40 20.35 -2.05
CA GLU A 165 3.25 21.25 -1.96
C GLU A 165 2.17 20.88 -2.99
N GLN A 166 0.91 21.23 -2.70
CA GLN A 166 -0.17 21.11 -3.70
C GLN A 166 0.22 21.83 -4.99
N ASP A 167 -0.20 21.25 -6.12
CA ASP A 167 0.08 21.78 -7.46
C ASP A 167 1.56 21.79 -7.87
N ARG A 168 2.45 21.25 -7.04
CA ARG A 168 3.85 21.05 -7.42
C ARG A 168 3.95 20.13 -8.63
N GLU A 169 4.80 20.49 -9.59
CA GLU A 169 5.08 19.64 -10.75
C GLU A 169 5.83 18.38 -10.33
N ILE A 170 5.38 17.26 -10.89
CA ILE A 170 5.88 15.92 -10.57
C ILE A 170 6.03 15.10 -11.85
N LEU A 171 6.79 14.02 -11.74
CA LEU A 171 6.92 13.01 -12.78
C LEU A 171 6.36 11.69 -12.27
N TRP A 172 5.73 10.95 -13.17
CA TRP A 172 5.49 9.52 -13.00
C TRP A 172 6.40 8.79 -13.99
N VAL A 173 7.11 7.76 -13.52
CA VAL A 173 7.91 6.87 -14.35
C VAL A 173 7.46 5.44 -14.10
N GLY A 174 7.00 4.73 -15.13
CA GLY A 174 6.39 3.42 -14.93
C GLY A 174 6.42 2.52 -16.14
N ALA A 175 6.07 1.25 -15.95
CA ALA A 175 5.99 0.27 -17.03
C ALA A 175 4.59 -0.39 -17.06
N PRO A 176 3.55 0.28 -17.61
CA PRO A 176 2.29 -0.40 -17.91
C PRO A 176 2.54 -1.62 -18.82
N LEU A 177 1.78 -2.70 -18.67
CA LEU A 177 2.01 -3.97 -19.38
C LEU A 177 1.71 -3.89 -20.88
N THR A 178 0.63 -3.18 -21.22
CA THR A 178 0.00 -3.21 -22.55
C THR A 178 0.21 -1.92 -23.34
N ARG A 179 0.83 -0.90 -22.74
CA ARG A 179 1.04 0.39 -23.40
C ARG A 179 2.34 0.37 -24.20
N ASP A 180 2.20 0.48 -25.52
CA ASP A 180 3.28 0.44 -26.51
C ASP A 180 4.24 -0.76 -26.33
N THR A 181 5.46 -0.52 -25.83
CA THR A 181 6.50 -1.53 -25.69
C THR A 181 6.40 -2.30 -24.37
N GLY A 182 5.55 -1.86 -23.44
CA GLY A 182 5.45 -2.42 -22.10
C GLY A 182 6.65 -2.12 -21.20
N HIS A 183 7.57 -1.25 -21.64
CA HIS A 183 8.79 -0.83 -20.93
C HIS A 183 8.58 0.53 -20.25
N LEU A 184 9.62 1.02 -19.59
CA LEU A 184 9.58 2.31 -18.91
C LEU A 184 9.13 3.45 -19.84
N ARG A 185 8.23 4.26 -19.30
CA ARG A 185 7.73 5.50 -19.88
C ARG A 185 7.56 6.52 -18.78
N MET A 186 7.48 7.79 -19.15
CA MET A 186 7.22 8.86 -18.19
C MET A 186 6.07 9.77 -18.62
N ALA A 187 5.43 10.38 -17.64
CA ALA A 187 4.51 11.49 -17.85
C ALA A 187 4.75 12.59 -16.80
N ALA A 188 4.56 13.84 -17.19
CA ALA A 188 4.55 14.98 -16.28
C ALA A 188 3.12 15.34 -15.88
N CYS A 189 2.92 15.67 -14.61
CA CYS A 189 1.64 16.15 -14.09
C CYS A 189 1.87 16.98 -12.81
N VAL A 190 0.82 17.20 -12.02
CA VAL A 190 0.90 17.93 -10.75
C VAL A 190 0.47 17.07 -9.57
N HIS A 191 1.10 17.32 -8.43
CA HIS A 191 0.74 16.74 -7.14
C HIS A 191 -0.59 17.32 -6.64
N LYS A 192 -1.46 16.45 -6.13
CA LYS A 192 -2.68 16.82 -5.40
C LYS A 192 -2.79 15.98 -4.13
N THR A 193 -3.37 16.57 -3.09
CA THR A 193 -3.84 15.79 -1.95
C THR A 193 -5.04 14.93 -2.35
N SER A 194 -5.23 13.82 -1.65
CA SER A 194 -6.43 12.99 -1.76
C SER A 194 -7.13 12.88 -0.43
N GLU A 195 -8.45 12.72 -0.48
CA GLU A 195 -9.24 12.22 0.64
C GLU A 195 -9.14 10.69 0.71
N VAL A 196 -9.80 10.10 1.71
CA VAL A 196 -9.98 8.64 1.78
C VAL A 196 -10.67 8.15 0.52
N ILE A 197 -10.16 7.07 -0.07
CA ILE A 197 -10.75 6.46 -1.27
C ILE A 197 -11.16 5.02 -0.99
N MET A 198 -12.22 4.59 -1.65
CA MET A 198 -12.72 3.22 -1.62
C MET A 198 -12.45 2.57 -2.98
N GLU A 199 -11.71 1.47 -2.97
CA GLU A 199 -11.56 0.54 -4.08
C GLU A 199 -12.01 -0.82 -3.55
N GLN A 200 -13.26 -1.25 -3.80
CA GLN A 200 -13.80 -2.42 -3.10
C GLN A 200 -12.89 -3.67 -3.22
N PRO A 201 -12.62 -4.40 -2.11
CA PRO A 201 -13.08 -4.17 -0.73
C PRO A 201 -12.16 -3.27 0.13
N TRP A 202 -11.16 -2.63 -0.46
CA TRP A 202 -10.13 -1.85 0.21
C TRP A 202 -10.52 -0.39 0.43
N VAL A 203 -10.13 0.12 1.60
CA VAL A 203 -10.17 1.55 1.92
C VAL A 203 -8.74 2.03 2.01
N TRP A 204 -8.37 2.98 1.15
CA TRP A 204 -7.06 3.59 1.15
C TRP A 204 -7.11 4.95 1.85
N ARG A 205 -6.22 5.12 2.81
CA ARG A 205 -6.06 6.34 3.62
C ARG A 205 -4.71 6.96 3.29
N HIS A 206 -4.60 8.26 3.53
CA HIS A 206 -3.34 8.99 3.35
C HIS A 206 -2.78 8.88 1.92
N THR A 207 -3.65 8.82 0.92
CA THR A 207 -3.23 8.75 -0.48
C THR A 207 -2.93 10.14 -1.03
N VAL A 208 -2.19 10.16 -2.12
CA VAL A 208 -1.98 11.32 -2.97
C VAL A 208 -2.63 11.07 -4.31
N ARG A 209 -2.97 12.14 -5.02
CA ARG A 209 -3.62 12.07 -6.32
C ARG A 209 -2.81 12.83 -7.36
N ASN A 210 -2.89 12.37 -8.61
CA ASN A 210 -2.41 13.09 -9.78
C ASN A 210 -3.23 12.70 -11.01
N GLN A 211 -2.89 13.26 -12.18
CA GLN A 211 -3.53 12.93 -13.46
C GLN A 211 -2.50 12.68 -14.56
N CYS A 212 -1.33 12.15 -14.20
CA CYS A 212 -0.32 11.71 -15.17
C CYS A 212 -0.95 10.73 -16.17
N ARG A 213 -0.71 10.94 -17.47
CA ARG A 213 -1.38 10.22 -18.55
C ARG A 213 -0.77 8.84 -18.80
N ASP A 214 -1.59 7.96 -19.40
CA ASP A 214 -1.22 6.59 -19.80
C ASP A 214 -0.78 5.67 -18.65
N VAL A 215 -1.20 5.98 -17.42
CA VAL A 215 -1.13 5.03 -16.32
C VAL A 215 -2.15 3.93 -16.59
N ASP A 216 -1.70 2.67 -16.53
CA ASP A 216 -2.53 1.50 -16.80
C ASP A 216 -1.96 0.28 -16.06
N THR A 217 -2.63 -0.87 -16.17
CA THR A 217 -2.28 -2.15 -15.56
C THR A 217 -0.78 -2.43 -15.63
N GLY A 218 -0.16 -2.70 -14.48
CA GLY A 218 1.28 -2.92 -14.34
C GLY A 218 2.11 -1.67 -13.99
N ALA A 219 1.51 -0.48 -14.05
CA ALA A 219 2.07 0.74 -13.48
C ALA A 219 2.00 0.78 -11.94
N SER A 220 1.19 -0.08 -11.31
CA SER A 220 1.18 -0.19 -9.84
C SER A 220 2.60 -0.44 -9.32
N GLY A 221 2.95 0.21 -8.22
CA GLY A 221 4.29 0.26 -7.67
C GLY A 221 5.26 1.25 -8.33
N SER A 222 4.86 1.95 -9.39
CA SER A 222 5.69 3.00 -10.01
C SER A 222 5.93 4.18 -9.07
N PRO A 223 7.12 4.80 -9.09
CA PRO A 223 7.39 5.99 -8.31
C PRO A 223 6.67 7.22 -8.88
N LEU A 224 6.24 8.08 -7.96
CA LEU A 224 5.96 9.50 -8.21
C LEU A 224 7.14 10.30 -7.69
N LEU A 225 7.68 11.15 -8.55
CA LEU A 225 8.95 11.84 -8.37
C LEU A 225 8.72 13.35 -8.30
N THR A 226 9.43 14.03 -7.40
CA THR A 226 9.57 15.49 -7.43
C THR A 226 10.42 15.90 -8.64
N ARG A 227 9.92 16.83 -9.45
CA ARG A 227 10.51 17.16 -10.76
C ARG A 227 11.91 17.76 -10.67
N ASP A 228 12.22 18.46 -9.59
CA ASP A 228 13.46 19.22 -9.41
C ASP A 228 14.65 18.40 -8.91
N ASN A 229 14.41 17.34 -8.14
CA ASN A 229 15.48 16.58 -7.49
C ASN A 229 15.37 15.05 -7.66
N ASN A 230 14.38 14.56 -8.41
CA ASN A 230 14.19 13.14 -8.73
C ASN A 230 13.93 12.23 -7.52
N GLU A 231 13.43 12.79 -6.42
CA GLU A 231 13.18 12.03 -5.20
C GLU A 231 11.81 11.35 -5.24
N VAL A 232 11.74 10.11 -4.76
CA VAL A 232 10.50 9.34 -4.66
C VAL A 232 9.72 9.83 -3.45
N TYR A 233 8.57 10.46 -3.67
CA TYR A 233 7.70 10.91 -2.57
C TYR A 233 6.47 10.02 -2.38
N ALA A 234 6.06 9.27 -3.40
CA ALA A 234 4.94 8.33 -3.33
C ALA A 234 5.09 7.17 -4.31
N VAL A 235 4.37 6.09 -4.04
CA VAL A 235 4.28 4.89 -4.87
C VAL A 235 2.87 4.77 -5.42
N LEU A 236 2.74 4.63 -6.73
CA LEU A 236 1.46 4.53 -7.42
C LEU A 236 0.73 3.24 -7.05
N ASN A 237 -0.56 3.33 -6.70
CA ASN A 237 -1.41 2.19 -6.35
C ASN A 237 -2.33 1.82 -7.51
N LEU A 238 -3.28 2.71 -7.82
CA LEU A 238 -4.40 2.47 -8.73
C LEU A 238 -4.65 3.65 -9.66
N THR A 239 -5.48 3.44 -10.68
CA THR A 239 -5.96 4.47 -11.61
C THR A 239 -7.43 4.26 -11.93
N ASN A 240 -8.19 5.36 -12.04
CA ASN A 240 -9.53 5.38 -12.62
C ASN A 240 -9.56 6.12 -13.97
N GLN A 241 -8.42 6.22 -14.66
CA GLN A 241 -8.38 6.80 -16.01
C GLN A 241 -9.23 6.00 -16.96
N ALA A 242 -10.11 6.67 -17.70
CA ALA A 242 -11.00 6.03 -18.66
C ALA A 242 -10.24 5.28 -19.78
N SER A 243 -8.98 5.64 -20.02
CA SER A 243 -8.10 4.95 -20.97
C SER A 243 -7.51 3.65 -20.44
N SER A 244 -7.59 3.37 -19.13
CA SER A 244 -7.08 2.14 -18.53
C SER A 244 -8.06 0.99 -18.74
N ALA A 245 -7.54 -0.17 -19.12
CA ALA A 245 -8.37 -1.36 -19.35
C ALA A 245 -8.99 -1.92 -18.05
N ASN A 246 -8.38 -1.63 -16.90
CA ASN A 246 -8.85 -2.05 -15.57
C ASN A 246 -9.01 -0.82 -14.67
N ALA A 247 -9.62 0.23 -15.21
CA ALA A 247 -9.91 1.44 -14.45
C ALA A 247 -10.74 1.11 -13.20
N THR A 248 -10.32 1.62 -12.04
CA THR A 248 -11.05 1.47 -10.78
C THR A 248 -12.41 2.17 -10.88
N GLU A 249 -13.47 1.43 -10.60
CA GLU A 249 -14.84 1.95 -10.52
C GLU A 249 -15.05 2.73 -9.22
N ASP A 250 -15.85 3.80 -9.30
CA ASP A 250 -16.26 4.59 -8.14
C ASP A 250 -17.57 4.06 -7.57
N PHE A 251 -17.53 3.56 -6.32
CA PHE A 251 -18.67 3.01 -5.60
C PHE A 251 -19.23 3.95 -4.52
N SER A 252 -18.84 5.23 -4.53
CA SER A 252 -19.28 6.22 -3.53
C SER A 252 -20.80 6.43 -3.48
N ASP A 253 -21.50 6.27 -4.61
CA ASP A 253 -22.97 6.35 -4.67
C ASP A 253 -23.66 5.12 -4.04
N GLU A 254 -22.98 3.98 -3.98
CA GLU A 254 -23.49 2.72 -3.43
C GLU A 254 -23.20 2.56 -1.94
N ILE A 255 -22.08 3.13 -1.47
CA ILE A 255 -21.62 3.05 -0.07
C ILE A 255 -21.62 4.46 0.55
N PRO A 256 -22.63 4.80 1.38
CA PRO A 256 -22.68 6.09 2.04
C PRO A 256 -21.46 6.35 2.92
N GLY A 257 -20.92 7.58 2.87
CA GLY A 257 -19.87 8.05 3.78
C GLY A 257 -18.46 8.10 3.17
N PHE A 258 -18.29 7.73 1.90
CA PHE A 258 -17.04 7.93 1.15
C PHE A 258 -17.21 9.04 0.11
N PRO A 259 -16.22 9.94 -0.04
CA PRO A 259 -16.24 10.94 -1.11
C PRO A 259 -16.04 10.25 -2.47
N PRO A 260 -16.63 10.81 -3.55
CA PRO A 260 -16.43 10.29 -4.90
C PRO A 260 -14.97 10.43 -5.34
N MET A 261 -14.52 9.46 -6.13
CA MET A 261 -13.21 9.51 -6.75
C MET A 261 -13.24 10.58 -7.86
N VAL A 262 -12.17 11.37 -7.94
CA VAL A 262 -12.05 12.34 -9.04
C VAL A 262 -11.77 11.56 -10.31
N ALA A 263 -12.57 11.76 -11.36
CA ALA A 263 -12.38 11.10 -12.65
C ALA A 263 -10.98 11.36 -13.24
N ASP A 264 -10.53 10.43 -14.08
CA ASP A 264 -9.24 10.50 -14.78
C ASP A 264 -8.06 10.82 -13.86
N SER A 265 -7.99 10.13 -12.74
CA SER A 265 -6.98 10.31 -11.70
C SER A 265 -6.23 9.02 -11.41
N ASN A 266 -5.05 9.19 -10.84
CA ASN A 266 -4.25 8.11 -10.29
C ASN A 266 -3.98 8.40 -8.82
N TYR A 267 -3.95 7.33 -8.02
CA TYR A 267 -3.79 7.42 -6.59
C TYR A 267 -2.56 6.63 -6.14
N GLY A 268 -1.81 7.18 -5.20
CA GLY A 268 -0.60 6.57 -4.68
C GLY A 268 -0.44 6.76 -3.18
N ASN A 269 0.46 5.98 -2.59
CA ASN A 269 0.78 5.98 -1.17
C ASN A 269 2.09 6.74 -0.95
N PRO A 270 2.13 7.80 -0.13
CA PRO A 270 3.36 8.48 0.26
C PRO A 270 4.39 7.53 0.85
N VAL A 271 5.67 7.81 0.60
CA VAL A 271 6.80 7.06 1.16
C VAL A 271 7.79 7.93 1.92
N THR A 272 7.48 9.22 2.10
CA THR A 272 8.35 10.19 2.78
C THR A 272 8.68 9.78 4.21
N LEU A 273 7.73 9.13 4.90
CA LEU A 273 7.94 8.60 6.26
C LEU A 273 8.90 7.40 6.32
N LEU A 274 9.17 6.72 5.21
CA LEU A 274 10.09 5.58 5.19
C LEU A 274 11.56 6.01 5.33
N ASN A 275 11.89 7.26 5.05
CA ASN A 275 13.28 7.73 5.06
C ASN A 275 13.94 7.49 6.44
N LYS A 276 13.25 7.86 7.53
CA LYS A 276 13.71 7.63 8.91
C LYS A 276 13.79 6.15 9.32
N CYS A 277 13.16 5.26 8.55
CA CYS A 277 13.13 3.83 8.87
C CYS A 277 14.43 3.12 8.52
N PHE A 278 15.28 3.70 7.68
CA PHE A 278 16.56 3.08 7.30
C PHE A 278 17.68 3.59 8.21
N VAL A 279 18.20 2.69 9.05
CA VAL A 279 19.33 2.96 9.96
C VAL A 279 20.54 2.21 9.44
N SER A 280 21.58 2.93 9.05
CA SER A 280 22.82 2.36 8.48
C SER A 280 22.55 1.36 7.35
N GLY A 281 21.66 1.73 6.41
CA GLY A 281 21.35 0.90 5.25
C GLY A 281 20.35 -0.23 5.51
N THR A 282 19.82 -0.37 6.73
CA THR A 282 18.91 -1.46 7.11
C THR A 282 17.55 -0.94 7.55
N LEU A 283 16.46 -1.57 7.09
CA LEU A 283 15.11 -1.22 7.54
C LEU A 283 14.95 -1.60 9.02
N SER A 284 14.65 -0.62 9.86
CA SER A 284 14.18 -0.82 11.22
C SER A 284 12.66 -0.96 11.25
N THR A 285 12.16 -1.96 11.97
CA THR A 285 10.73 -2.10 12.28
C THR A 285 10.40 -1.68 13.72
N ASP A 286 11.36 -1.08 14.43
CA ASP A 286 11.15 -0.54 15.77
C ASP A 286 10.20 0.67 15.68
N PRO A 287 9.02 0.65 16.31
CA PRO A 287 8.08 1.77 16.29
C PRO A 287 8.65 3.06 16.89
N ALA A 288 9.71 3.01 17.70
CA ALA A 288 10.39 4.20 18.20
C ALA A 288 11.25 4.90 17.14
N ILE A 289 11.62 4.20 16.06
CA ILE A 289 12.49 4.67 14.97
C ILE A 289 11.66 4.86 13.70
N CYS A 290 10.82 3.89 13.39
CA CYS A 290 10.09 3.78 12.15
C CYS A 290 8.58 3.73 12.41
N ASP A 291 7.92 4.84 12.10
CA ASP A 291 6.46 4.89 12.01
C ASP A 291 6.03 4.34 10.66
N LEU A 292 6.03 3.01 10.52
CA LEU A 292 5.29 2.37 9.45
C LEU A 292 3.82 2.73 9.63
N PHE A 293 3.17 3.14 8.53
CA PHE A 293 1.79 3.67 8.56
C PHE A 293 0.91 2.87 9.53
N PRO A 294 0.18 3.55 10.44
CA PRO A 294 -0.50 2.88 11.53
C PRO A 294 -1.45 1.83 10.98
N THR A 295 -1.04 0.59 11.20
CA THR A 295 -1.83 -0.59 11.03
C THR A 295 -2.75 -0.65 12.23
N PHE A 296 -3.99 -0.18 12.11
CA PHE A 296 -4.99 -0.83 12.92
C PHE A 296 -5.08 -2.25 12.35
N LEU A 297 -4.37 -3.18 12.96
CA LEU A 297 -4.88 -4.54 13.01
C LEU A 297 -6.22 -4.37 13.71
N VAL A 298 -7.31 -4.52 12.96
CA VAL A 298 -8.51 -5.01 13.61
C VAL A 298 -8.10 -6.39 14.07
N ASP A 299 -7.67 -6.46 15.32
CA ASP A 299 -7.54 -7.73 15.99
C ASP A 299 -8.96 -8.30 16.01
N PHE A 300 -9.20 -9.26 15.13
CA PHE A 300 -10.43 -10.00 15.14
C PHE A 300 -10.54 -10.87 16.40
N GLU A 301 -9.65 -10.78 17.39
CA GLU A 301 -10.02 -11.15 18.77
C GLU A 301 -11.27 -10.41 19.29
N THR A 302 -11.80 -9.41 18.57
CA THR A 302 -13.23 -9.11 18.65
C THR A 302 -14.03 -10.26 18.03
N LEU A 303 -14.36 -11.22 18.88
CA LEU A 303 -15.39 -12.23 18.68
C LEU A 303 -16.52 -11.72 17.78
N ALA A 304 -17.03 -12.57 16.88
CA ALA A 304 -18.22 -12.23 16.11
C ALA A 304 -19.35 -11.70 17.01
N PRO A 305 -20.28 -10.89 16.51
CA PRO A 305 -21.33 -10.28 17.31
C PRO A 305 -22.02 -11.29 18.22
N GLU A 306 -22.34 -10.89 19.45
CA GLU A 306 -22.97 -11.78 20.42
C GLU A 306 -24.19 -12.51 19.82
N PRO A 307 -24.39 -13.80 20.13
CA PRO A 307 -25.50 -14.53 19.59
C PRO A 307 -26.85 -13.88 19.94
N GLN A 308 -27.55 -13.38 18.93
CA GLN A 308 -28.88 -12.81 19.07
C GLN A 308 -29.96 -13.90 19.17
N VAL A 309 -30.02 -14.56 20.32
CA VAL A 309 -30.98 -15.63 20.64
C VAL A 309 -32.20 -15.06 21.37
N LYS A 310 -33.40 -15.36 20.85
CA LYS A 310 -34.69 -15.07 21.50
C LYS A 310 -35.34 -16.39 21.94
N ILE A 311 -35.54 -16.52 23.24
CA ILE A 311 -36.22 -17.65 23.87
C ILE A 311 -37.58 -17.17 24.35
N GLY A 312 -38.65 -17.87 23.95
CA GLY A 312 -40.00 -17.49 24.31
C GLY A 312 -41.01 -18.57 23.94
N LYS A 313 -42.30 -18.21 23.90
CA LYS A 313 -43.36 -19.09 23.40
C LYS A 313 -43.69 -18.72 21.96
N ASN A 314 -43.84 -19.71 21.09
CA ASN A 314 -44.34 -19.50 19.74
C ASN A 314 -45.86 -19.20 19.76
N ARG A 315 -46.44 -18.92 18.59
CA ARG A 315 -47.89 -18.63 18.43
C ARG A 315 -48.83 -19.73 18.93
N PHE A 316 -48.31 -20.94 19.18
CA PHE A 316 -49.05 -22.09 19.69
C PHE A 316 -48.79 -22.36 21.18
N GLY A 317 -48.09 -21.44 21.87
CA GLY A 317 -47.78 -21.56 23.29
C GLY A 317 -46.63 -22.50 23.64
N ALA A 318 -45.99 -23.14 22.64
CA ALA A 318 -44.85 -24.03 22.87
C ALA A 318 -43.55 -23.22 22.98
N SER A 319 -42.65 -23.63 23.88
CA SER A 319 -41.32 -23.02 24.02
C SER A 319 -40.57 -23.11 22.70
N SER A 320 -39.98 -22.00 22.27
CA SER A 320 -39.23 -21.87 21.03
C SER A 320 -37.99 -21.01 21.22
N VAL A 321 -36.96 -21.36 20.46
CA VAL A 321 -35.70 -20.64 20.37
C VAL A 321 -35.57 -20.16 18.93
N SER A 322 -35.31 -18.87 18.78
CA SER A 322 -35.10 -18.25 17.48
C SER A 322 -33.77 -17.52 17.48
N TRP A 323 -33.08 -17.60 16.35
CA TRP A 323 -31.80 -16.94 16.13
C TRP A 323 -31.99 -15.85 15.08
N SER A 324 -31.59 -14.63 15.41
CA SER A 324 -31.82 -13.50 14.52
C SER A 324 -30.92 -13.60 13.29
N TYR A 325 -31.51 -13.49 12.10
CA TYR A 325 -30.76 -13.60 10.86
C TYR A 325 -30.34 -12.21 10.37
N GLU A 326 -29.14 -11.79 10.75
CA GLU A 326 -28.50 -10.59 10.20
C GLU A 326 -27.39 -11.01 9.23
N HIS A 327 -27.75 -11.32 7.98
CA HIS A 327 -26.84 -11.83 6.94
C HIS A 327 -25.58 -10.98 6.69
N ARG A 328 -25.58 -9.70 7.12
CA ARG A 328 -24.43 -8.81 6.98
C ARG A 328 -23.38 -8.98 8.09
N LEU A 329 -23.75 -9.62 9.20
CA LEU A 329 -22.94 -9.74 10.42
C LEU A 329 -22.77 -11.19 10.88
N ILE A 330 -23.75 -12.04 10.61
CA ILE A 330 -23.78 -13.44 11.05
C ILE A 330 -24.13 -14.33 9.85
N ASP A 331 -23.22 -15.24 9.50
CA ASP A 331 -23.40 -16.24 8.45
C ASP A 331 -24.26 -17.40 8.95
N HIS A 332 -23.90 -17.98 10.10
CA HIS A 332 -24.63 -19.08 10.72
C HIS A 332 -24.40 -19.17 12.23
N TYR A 333 -25.18 -20.04 12.90
CA TYR A 333 -24.99 -20.37 14.31
C TYR A 333 -24.53 -21.81 14.48
N THR A 334 -23.74 -22.10 15.52
CA THR A 334 -23.55 -23.47 16.01
C THR A 334 -24.10 -23.60 17.42
N VAL A 335 -24.79 -24.71 17.67
CA VAL A 335 -25.57 -24.91 18.90
C VAL A 335 -25.29 -26.30 19.49
N LYS A 336 -25.08 -26.35 20.81
CA LYS A 336 -25.04 -27.57 21.63
C LYS A 336 -26.18 -27.49 22.65
N MET A 337 -26.95 -28.56 22.79
CA MET A 337 -28.13 -28.59 23.67
C MET A 337 -28.21 -29.88 24.45
N GLY A 338 -28.63 -29.80 25.72
CA GLY A 338 -28.88 -30.96 26.56
C GLY A 338 -29.34 -30.59 27.97
N PRO A 339 -29.42 -31.57 28.88
CA PRO A 339 -29.77 -31.33 30.28
C PRO A 339 -28.78 -30.34 30.93
N PRO A 340 -29.25 -29.37 31.75
CA PRO A 340 -28.37 -28.35 32.34
C PRO A 340 -27.19 -28.91 33.14
N ASP A 341 -27.39 -30.02 33.86
CA ASP A 341 -26.38 -30.60 34.75
C ASP A 341 -25.27 -31.36 34.01
N THR A 342 -25.51 -31.78 32.77
CA THR A 342 -24.59 -32.64 32.00
C THR A 342 -24.06 -31.99 30.73
N THR A 343 -24.59 -30.82 30.36
CA THR A 343 -24.18 -30.10 29.16
C THR A 343 -23.07 -29.11 29.49
N ASP A 344 -21.83 -29.51 29.19
CA ASP A 344 -20.66 -28.64 29.27
C ASP A 344 -20.52 -27.81 27.98
N CYS A 345 -20.72 -26.50 28.08
CA CYS A 345 -20.59 -25.59 26.95
C CYS A 345 -19.13 -25.22 26.64
N SER A 346 -18.18 -25.49 27.55
CA SER A 346 -16.75 -25.26 27.33
C SER A 346 -16.10 -26.37 26.49
N ASP A 347 -16.71 -27.56 26.44
CA ASP A 347 -16.29 -28.65 25.57
C ASP A 347 -16.69 -28.39 24.10
N PRO A 348 -15.70 -28.25 23.18
CA PRO A 348 -15.96 -27.92 21.79
C PRO A 348 -16.68 -29.03 21.01
N GLN A 349 -16.74 -30.27 21.53
CA GLN A 349 -17.46 -31.35 20.88
C GLN A 349 -18.99 -31.19 21.03
N GLY A 350 -19.74 -31.59 19.99
CA GLY A 350 -21.20 -31.70 20.02
C GLY A 350 -21.98 -30.47 19.54
N PHE A 351 -21.31 -29.38 19.15
CA PHE A 351 -21.95 -28.26 18.46
C PHE A 351 -22.37 -28.65 17.04
N LYS A 352 -23.57 -28.23 16.63
CA LYS A 352 -24.13 -28.47 15.29
C LYS A 352 -24.62 -27.16 14.67
N THR A 353 -24.43 -27.01 13.37
CA THR A 353 -24.90 -25.83 12.64
C THR A 353 -26.42 -25.71 12.69
N GLN A 354 -26.92 -24.51 12.95
CA GLN A 354 -28.32 -24.19 13.11
C GLN A 354 -28.70 -23.04 12.18
N PHE A 355 -29.63 -23.31 11.26
CA PHE A 355 -30.11 -22.34 10.24
C PHE A 355 -31.59 -21.97 10.39
N ARG A 356 -32.27 -22.53 11.40
CA ARG A 356 -33.74 -22.39 11.58
C ARG A 356 -34.10 -22.24 13.04
N ASP A 357 -35.25 -21.65 13.30
CA ASP A 357 -35.84 -21.64 14.63
C ASP A 357 -36.18 -23.06 15.10
N LEU A 358 -36.11 -23.27 16.42
CA LEU A 358 -36.30 -24.57 17.03
C LEU A 358 -37.49 -24.52 18.00
N THR A 359 -38.45 -25.40 17.80
CA THR A 359 -39.54 -25.62 18.77
C THR A 359 -39.12 -26.72 19.75
N LEU A 360 -39.12 -26.40 21.03
CA LEU A 360 -38.71 -27.29 22.12
C LEU A 360 -39.87 -28.19 22.54
N ARG A 361 -39.57 -29.46 22.78
CA ARG A 361 -40.56 -30.40 23.33
C ARG A 361 -40.59 -30.22 24.85
N ALA A 362 -41.79 -30.23 25.45
CA ALA A 362 -41.91 -30.11 26.92
C ALA A 362 -41.06 -31.17 27.68
N LYS A 363 -41.02 -32.40 27.16
CA LYS A 363 -40.23 -33.50 27.74
C LYS A 363 -38.70 -33.33 27.69
N SER A 364 -38.19 -32.35 26.92
CA SER A 364 -36.76 -32.05 26.85
C SER A 364 -36.37 -30.87 27.73
N LEU A 365 -37.30 -30.35 28.55
CA LEU A 365 -37.06 -29.26 29.49
C LEU A 365 -36.87 -29.80 30.92
N PRO A 366 -36.03 -29.17 31.77
CA PRO A 366 -35.22 -27.99 31.49
C PRO A 366 -34.07 -28.29 30.51
N LEU A 367 -33.64 -27.28 29.75
CA LEU A 367 -32.64 -27.44 28.69
C LEU A 367 -31.59 -26.33 28.77
N LYS A 368 -30.31 -26.69 28.75
CA LYS A 368 -29.20 -25.75 28.54
C LYS A 368 -28.87 -25.69 27.05
N ILE A 369 -28.65 -24.47 26.56
CA ILE A 369 -28.36 -24.14 25.16
C ILE A 369 -27.07 -23.34 25.14
N CYS A 370 -26.05 -23.88 24.47
CA CYS A 370 -24.77 -23.25 24.21
C CYS A 370 -24.78 -22.76 22.76
N THR A 371 -24.53 -21.47 22.50
CA THR A 371 -24.59 -20.90 21.16
C THR A 371 -23.32 -20.11 20.83
N TYR A 372 -22.79 -20.35 19.62
CA TYR A 372 -21.87 -19.45 18.92
C TYR A 372 -22.57 -18.87 17.69
N ALA A 373 -22.37 -17.57 17.44
CA ALA A 373 -22.61 -16.95 16.14
C ALA A 373 -21.31 -17.00 15.35
N HIS A 374 -21.40 -17.22 14.04
CA HIS A 374 -20.25 -17.20 13.14
C HIS A 374 -20.42 -16.07 12.14
N ASP A 375 -19.38 -15.25 11.97
CA ASP A 375 -19.39 -14.18 10.96
C ASP A 375 -19.20 -14.74 9.54
N ILE A 376 -19.16 -13.85 8.54
CA ILE A 376 -18.95 -14.21 7.13
C ILE A 376 -17.59 -14.84 6.83
N ASN A 377 -16.62 -14.71 7.75
CA ASN A 377 -15.30 -15.32 7.66
C ASN A 377 -15.21 -16.66 8.42
N GLY A 378 -16.32 -17.10 9.04
CA GLY A 378 -16.39 -18.32 9.84
C GLY A 378 -15.82 -18.18 11.25
N GLN A 379 -15.66 -16.95 11.76
CA GLN A 379 -15.15 -16.69 13.09
C GLN A 379 -16.25 -16.78 14.15
N PRO A 380 -16.06 -17.51 15.27
CA PRO A 380 -17.06 -17.62 16.32
C PRO A 380 -17.13 -16.39 17.25
N SER A 381 -18.32 -16.15 17.81
CA SER A 381 -18.60 -15.17 18.86
C SER A 381 -18.13 -15.62 20.25
N ALA A 382 -18.33 -14.79 21.28
CA ALA A 382 -18.37 -15.28 22.66
C ALA A 382 -19.42 -16.38 22.77
N LEU A 383 -19.13 -17.38 23.59
CA LEU A 383 -20.11 -18.40 23.96
C LEU A 383 -21.25 -17.74 24.73
N ARG A 384 -22.49 -17.93 24.25
CA ARG A 384 -23.69 -17.61 25.00
C ARG A 384 -24.30 -18.87 25.59
N GLU A 385 -24.60 -18.84 26.88
CA GLU A 385 -25.33 -19.90 27.58
C GLU A 385 -26.73 -19.42 27.97
N ASP A 386 -27.74 -20.21 27.64
CA ASP A 386 -29.11 -19.98 28.07
C ASP A 386 -29.67 -21.25 28.75
N ILE A 387 -30.51 -21.08 29.77
CA ILE A 387 -31.27 -22.17 30.40
C ILE A 387 -32.76 -21.92 30.16
N VAL A 388 -33.40 -22.88 29.50
CA VAL A 388 -34.86 -22.92 29.35
C VAL A 388 -35.42 -23.72 30.52
N PRO A 389 -36.28 -23.13 31.37
CA PRO A 389 -36.83 -23.82 32.52
C PRO A 389 -37.78 -24.94 32.10
N ALA A 390 -38.14 -25.81 33.05
CA ALA A 390 -39.21 -26.79 32.85
C ALA A 390 -40.51 -26.09 32.39
N ALA A 391 -41.32 -26.78 31.59
CA ALA A 391 -42.65 -26.29 31.28
C ALA A 391 -43.50 -26.34 32.56
N ASP A 392 -44.16 -25.23 32.88
CA ASP A 392 -45.19 -25.16 33.94
C ASP A 392 -46.36 -26.11 33.66
#